data_AF-Q1PKU1-F1
#
_entry.id   AF-Q1PKU1-F1
#
_cell.length_a   1.000
_cell.length_b   1.000
_cell.length_c   1.000
_cell.angle_alpha   90.00
_cell.angle_beta   90.00
_cell.angle_gamma   90.00
#
_symmetry.space_group_name_H-M   'P 1'
#
loop_
_entity.id
_entity.type
_entity.pdbx_description
1 polymer ?
#
loop_
_entity_poly.entity_id
_entity_poly.type
_entity_poly.pdbx_seq_one_letter_code
_entity_poly.pdbx_strand_id
1 'polypeptide(L)'
;MELTELIKDYVATELLSNIEIDFLEGELWETTQHIAEINTVIKAPKNICKKLGLDEKSCWQLCCAAVLDSSRPLKNGQNRVDDFKKLINRYEISYI
;
A
#
# COMPACT_ATOMS: atom_id res chain seq x y z
N MET A 1 7.45 5.95 12.69
CA MET A 1 7.09 4.55 12.36
C MET A 1 7.54 4.30 10.94
N GLU A 2 7.86 3.07 10.57
CA GLU A 2 8.24 2.76 9.18
C GLU A 2 7.11 1.98 8.51
N LEU A 3 6.75 2.40 7.28
CA LEU A 3 5.74 1.73 6.48
C LEU A 3 5.97 0.21 6.42
N THR A 4 7.19 -0.21 6.08
CA THR A 4 7.47 -1.64 5.87
C THR A 4 7.32 -2.48 7.14
N GLU A 5 7.65 -1.93 8.31
CA GLU A 5 7.50 -2.61 9.59
C GLU A 5 6.04 -2.72 10.00
N LEU A 6 5.24 -1.67 9.82
CA LEU A 6 3.80 -1.71 10.10
C LEU A 6 3.06 -2.71 9.20
N ILE A 7 3.42 -2.78 7.92
CA ILE A 7 2.85 -3.78 7.02
C ILE A 7 3.23 -5.20 7.45
N LYS A 8 4.49 -5.43 7.85
CA LYS A 8 4.92 -6.74 8.35
C LYS A 8 4.19 -7.12 9.63
N ASP A 9 4.01 -6.17 10.55
CA ASP A 9 3.30 -6.39 11.81
C ASP A 9 1.83 -6.75 11.53
N TYR A 10 1.12 -5.95 10.73
CA TYR A 10 -0.24 -6.29 10.31
C TYR A 10 -0.33 -7.68 9.66
N VAL A 11 0.64 -8.04 8.82
CA VAL A 11 0.65 -9.35 8.16
C VAL A 11 0.93 -10.52 9.13
N ALA A 12 1.53 -10.23 10.29
CA ALA A 12 1.76 -11.19 11.36
C ALA A 12 0.59 -11.28 12.35
N THR A 13 -0.08 -10.17 12.63
CA THR A 13 -1.05 -10.04 13.73
C THR A 13 -2.49 -9.79 13.28
N GLU A 14 -2.69 -9.33 12.04
CA GLU A 14 -3.93 -8.80 11.48
C GLU A 14 -4.51 -7.59 12.24
N LEU A 15 -3.67 -6.95 13.06
CA LEU A 15 -4.06 -5.87 13.95
C LEU A 15 -3.09 -4.69 13.81
N LEU A 16 -3.66 -3.49 13.75
CA LEU A 16 -2.95 -2.22 13.93
C LEU A 16 -3.82 -1.32 14.79
N SER A 17 -3.18 -0.48 15.60
CA SER A 17 -3.85 0.59 16.32
C SER A 17 -4.35 1.68 15.36
N ASN A 18 -5.30 2.49 15.81
CA ASN A 18 -5.80 3.61 15.01
C ASN A 18 -4.68 4.60 14.62
N ILE A 19 -3.69 4.81 15.49
CA ILE A 19 -2.56 5.70 15.22
C ILE A 19 -1.70 5.15 14.08
N GLU A 20 -1.48 3.85 14.04
CA GLU A 20 -0.72 3.19 12.98
C GLU A 20 -1.50 3.20 11.65
N ILE A 21 -2.82 2.99 11.69
CA ILE A 21 -3.69 3.12 10.52
C ILE A 21 -3.66 4.56 9.98
N ASP A 22 -3.77 5.57 10.84
CA ASP A 22 -3.73 6.98 10.45
C ASP A 22 -2.37 7.34 9.83
N PHE A 23 -1.28 6.77 10.35
CA PHE A 23 0.05 6.91 9.75
C PHE A 23 0.11 6.29 8.34
N LEU A 24 -0.40 5.07 8.16
CA LEU A 24 -0.46 4.42 6.84
C LEU A 24 -1.28 5.25 5.83
N GLU A 25 -2.40 5.83 6.26
CA GLU A 25 -3.20 6.73 5.40
C GLU A 25 -2.41 7.98 5.00
N GLY A 26 -1.67 8.59 5.93
CA GLY A 26 -0.79 9.72 5.64
C GLY A 26 0.28 9.38 4.60
N GLU A 27 0.99 8.27 4.80
CA GLU A 27 2.04 7.80 3.87
C GLU A 27 1.51 7.56 2.45
N LEU A 28 0.37 6.86 2.34
CA LEU A 28 -0.23 6.57 1.04
C LEU A 28 -0.76 7.85 0.37
N TRP A 29 -1.35 8.75 1.15
CA TRP A 29 -1.84 10.03 0.66
C TRP A 29 -0.70 10.90 0.13
N GLU A 30 0.38 11.07 0.90
CA GLU A 30 1.55 11.85 0.51
C GLU A 30 2.18 11.26 -0.77
N THR A 31 2.37 9.93 -0.80
CA THR A 31 2.90 9.27 -1.99
C THR A 31 2.01 9.50 -3.21
N THR A 32 0.68 9.48 -3.03
CA THR A 32 -0.28 9.73 -4.10
C THR A 32 -0.23 11.18 -4.59
N GLN A 33 -0.03 12.16 -3.70
CA GLN A 33 0.12 13.57 -4.09
C GLN A 33 1.36 13.80 -4.95
N HIS A 34 2.47 13.14 -4.60
CA HIS A 34 3.76 13.30 -5.27
C HIS A 34 4.03 12.23 -6.35
N ILE A 35 3.03 11.43 -6.72
CA ILE A 35 3.25 10.25 -7.58
C ILE A 35 3.85 10.57 -8.95
N ALA A 36 3.55 11.76 -9.49
CA ALA A 36 4.11 12.23 -10.76
C ALA A 36 5.62 12.50 -10.70
N GLU A 37 6.18 12.64 -9.50
CA GLU A 37 7.60 12.91 -9.24
C GLU A 37 8.36 11.62 -8.92
N ILE A 38 7.66 10.49 -8.78
CA ILE A 38 8.21 9.19 -8.41
C ILE A 38 8.48 8.36 -9.67
N ASN A 39 9.74 8.00 -9.88
CA ASN A 39 10.14 7.15 -11.01
C ASN A 39 10.16 5.66 -10.67
N THR A 40 10.30 5.32 -9.38
CA THR A 40 10.47 3.94 -8.93
C THR A 40 9.78 3.65 -7.61
N VAL A 41 9.23 2.44 -7.48
CA VAL A 41 8.72 1.88 -6.21
C VAL A 41 9.43 0.58 -5.89
N ILE A 42 9.60 0.30 -4.59
CA ILE A 42 10.31 -0.90 -4.12
C ILE A 42 9.34 -2.07 -4.01
N LYS A 43 9.69 -3.21 -4.61
CA LYS A 43 8.91 -4.44 -4.50
C LYS A 43 8.84 -4.92 -3.05
N ALA A 44 7.65 -5.35 -2.62
CA ALA A 44 7.48 -6.04 -1.36
C ALA A 44 7.82 -7.55 -1.51
N PRO A 45 8.23 -8.23 -0.43
CA PRO A 45 8.48 -9.66 -0.46
C PRO A 45 7.26 -10.46 -0.90
N LYS A 46 7.46 -11.50 -1.72
CA LYS A 46 6.40 -12.35 -2.27
C LYS A 46 5.43 -12.90 -1.21
N ASN A 47 5.94 -13.30 -0.04
CA ASN A 47 5.12 -13.81 1.06
C ASN A 47 4.19 -12.74 1.65
N ILE A 48 4.63 -11.48 1.71
CA ILE A 48 3.83 -10.33 2.14
C ILE A 48 2.73 -10.06 1.12
N CYS A 49 3.09 -9.92 -0.16
CA CYS A 49 2.13 -9.69 -1.25
C CYS A 49 1.03 -10.76 -1.26
N LYS A 50 1.42 -12.04 -1.16
CA LYS A 50 0.48 -13.15 -1.17
C LYS A 50 -0.50 -13.12 0.01
N LYS A 51 -0.03 -12.82 1.22
CA LYS A 51 -0.89 -12.72 2.41
C LYS A 51 -1.91 -11.58 2.29
N LEU A 52 -1.56 -10.51 1.58
CA LEU A 52 -2.45 -9.38 1.32
C LEU A 52 -3.30 -9.54 0.05
N GLY A 53 -3.28 -10.70 -0.61
CA GLY A 53 -4.06 -10.95 -1.83
C GLY A 53 -3.59 -10.16 -3.05
N LEU A 54 -2.32 -9.74 -3.07
CA LEU A 54 -1.72 -8.94 -4.14
C LEU A 54 -0.85 -9.77 -5.09
N ASP A 55 -0.59 -9.23 -6.28
CA ASP A 55 0.33 -9.80 -7.25
C ASP A 55 1.75 -9.89 -6.67
N GLU A 56 2.51 -10.96 -7.01
CA GLU A 56 3.83 -11.23 -6.42
C GLU A 56 4.86 -10.10 -6.61
N LYS A 57 4.65 -9.22 -7.60
CA LYS A 57 5.53 -8.10 -7.92
C LYS A 57 5.04 -6.76 -7.38
N SER A 58 4.07 -6.76 -6.48
CA SER A 58 3.52 -5.53 -5.88
C SER A 58 4.55 -4.80 -5.03
N CYS A 59 4.41 -3.48 -4.92
CA CYS A 59 5.28 -2.62 -4.11
C CYS A 59 4.70 -2.40 -2.70
N TRP A 60 5.52 -1.86 -1.80
CA TRP A 60 5.10 -1.55 -0.43
C TRP A 60 3.90 -0.59 -0.35
N GLN A 61 3.76 0.35 -1.27
CA GLN A 61 2.59 1.24 -1.33
C GLN A 61 1.31 0.50 -1.70
N LEU A 62 1.37 -0.51 -2.57
CA LEU A 62 0.23 -1.37 -2.85
C LEU A 62 -0.12 -2.24 -1.64
N CYS A 63 0.89 -2.71 -0.88
CA CYS A 63 0.66 -3.37 0.40
C CYS A 63 -0.01 -2.43 1.41
N CYS A 64 0.41 -1.16 1.47
CA CYS A 64 -0.22 -0.12 2.28
C CYS A 64 -1.70 0.05 1.94
N ALA A 65 -1.99 0.23 0.65
CA ALA A 65 -3.35 0.35 0.16
C ALA A 65 -4.21 -0.88 0.52
N ALA A 66 -3.67 -2.10 0.41
CA ALA A 66 -4.39 -3.32 0.77
C ALA A 66 -4.71 -3.40 2.27
N VAL A 67 -3.76 -3.05 3.13
CA VAL A 67 -3.97 -3.00 4.59
C VAL A 67 -5.04 -1.96 4.95
N LEU A 68 -5.00 -0.79 4.30
CA LEU A 68 -6.00 0.26 4.51
C LEU A 68 -7.38 -0.12 3.99
N ASP A 69 -7.48 -0.81 2.85
CA ASP A 69 -8.76 -1.27 2.31
C ASP A 69 -9.39 -2.35 3.19
N SER A 70 -8.58 -3.17 3.87
CA SER A 70 -9.04 -4.13 4.87
C SER A 70 -9.45 -3.46 6.18
N SER A 71 -8.58 -2.58 6.71
CA SER A 71 -8.74 -2.01 8.05
C SER A 71 -9.70 -0.82 8.11
N ARG A 72 -9.78 -0.03 7.03
CA ARG A 72 -10.63 1.15 6.89
C ARG A 72 -11.19 1.25 5.47
N PRO A 73 -12.15 0.37 5.11
CA PRO A 73 -12.71 0.30 3.76
C PRO A 73 -13.35 1.63 3.33
N LEU A 74 -13.13 2.03 2.07
CA LEU A 74 -13.82 3.18 1.49
C LEU A 74 -15.30 2.88 1.27
N LYS A 75 -16.11 3.94 1.29
CA LYS A 75 -17.54 3.84 0.93
C LYS A 75 -17.69 3.49 -0.55
N ASN A 76 -18.82 2.87 -0.89
CA ASN A 76 -19.22 2.58 -2.28
C ASN A 76 -18.33 1.59 -3.04
N GLY A 77 -17.55 0.76 -2.34
CA GLY A 77 -16.73 -0.28 -2.97
C GLY A 77 -15.51 0.25 -3.72
N GLN A 78 -15.10 1.50 -3.46
CA GLN A 78 -13.80 2.01 -3.92
C GLN A 78 -12.67 1.21 -3.27
N ASN A 79 -11.59 1.02 -4.02
CA ASN A 79 -10.44 0.23 -3.61
C ASN A 79 -9.16 1.01 -3.91
N ARG A 80 -8.41 1.34 -2.85
CA ARG A 80 -7.16 2.11 -2.94
C ARG A 80 -6.10 1.34 -3.72
N VAL A 81 -6.06 0.00 -3.63
CA VAL A 81 -5.14 -0.82 -4.43
C VAL A 81 -5.36 -0.59 -5.92
N ASP A 82 -6.61 -0.66 -6.38
CA ASP A 82 -6.95 -0.47 -7.79
C ASP A 82 -6.64 0.94 -8.28
N ASP A 83 -6.96 1.95 -7.48
CA ASP A 83 -6.68 3.34 -7.83
C ASP A 83 -5.18 3.63 -7.87
N PHE A 84 -4.42 3.11 -6.91
CA PHE A 84 -2.96 3.27 -6.90
C PHE A 84 -2.29 2.49 -8.05
N LYS A 85 -2.77 1.29 -8.39
CA LYS A 85 -2.31 0.55 -9.59
C LYS A 85 -2.51 1.36 -10.87
N LYS A 86 -3.65 2.04 -11.03
CA LYS A 86 -3.88 2.94 -12.19
C LYS A 86 -2.87 4.08 -12.23
N LEU A 87 -2.52 4.66 -11.08
CA LEU A 87 -1.53 5.74 -11.01
C LEU A 87 -0.12 5.25 -11.38
N ILE A 88 0.34 4.13 -10.82
CA ILE A 88 1.61 3.50 -11.20
C ILE A 88 1.70 3.31 -12.71
N ASN A 89 0.66 2.72 -13.31
CA ASN A 89 0.61 2.47 -14.75
C ASN A 89 0.58 3.77 -15.56
N ARG A 90 -0.18 4.79 -15.11
CA ARG A 90 -0.30 6.09 -15.79
C ARG A 90 1.02 6.85 -15.85
N TYR A 91 1.81 6.78 -14.78
CA TYR A 91 3.10 7.46 -14.68
C TYR A 91 4.28 6.55 -15.04
N GLU A 92 4.01 5.36 -15.58
CA GLU A 92 5.02 4.37 -16.01
C GLU A 92 6.07 4.07 -14.93
N ILE A 93 5.63 4.05 -13.66
CA ILE A 93 6.52 3.91 -12.51
C ILE A 93 7.12 2.50 -12.50
N SER A 94 8.44 2.44 -12.40
CA SER A 94 9.19 1.18 -12.44
C SER A 94 9.24 0.51 -11.07
N TYR A 95 9.26 -0.83 -11.07
CA TYR A 95 9.41 -1.61 -9.85
C TYR A 95 10.85 -2.09 -9.71
N ILE A 96 11.52 -1.67 -8.64
CA ILE A 96 12.87 -2.12 -8.28
C ILE A 96 12.78 -3.26 -7.26
#